data_AF-A0A164WPK1-F1
#
_entry.id   AF-A0A164WPK1-F1
#
_cell.length_a   1.000
_cell.length_b   1.000
_cell.length_c   1.000
_cell.angle_alpha   90.00
_cell.angle_beta   90.00
_cell.angle_gamma   90.00
#
_symmetry.space_group_name_H-M   'P 1'
#
loop_
_entity.id
_entity.type
_entity.pdbx_description
1 polymer ?
#
loop_
_entity_poly.entity_id
_entity_poly.type
_entity_poly.pdbx_seq_one_letter_code
_entity_poly.pdbx_strand_id
1 'polypeptide(L)'
;MNLGFRLAPSLPLNFMVSILYYYGVMQFIVQKVGWLLQVSLGTTATESINCAANIFLGQTEAPLAIKPLLPLLTKSELHAVMTSGFATISGSVLSAYISFGINASHLLSASVMSAPAALAFAKLFYPESEESQTKAEDIKVPKGKEANVLDAASQGASNAVFMVINICANLIAFLAFIAFLNGIISWMGGLLGAPYITFEYLVGKCFIPLAWVMGVPAKECDQIGHVVALKTIVNEFVAYRKLSEYMAQGLVSKRSETIATYALCGFSNPGSIGIQIAALGSMTPSRQTDLAQVAFRAFISGSIACFMTACVAGKYSKSLQKDHYYANCHTFAILKI
;
A
#
# COMPACT_ATOMS: atom_id res chain seq x y z
N MET A 1 -23.70 5.96 1.90
CA MET A 1 -23.42 7.30 2.47
C MET A 1 -22.72 7.23 3.85
N ASN A 2 -21.76 6.31 4.08
CA ASN A 2 -21.06 6.15 5.38
C ASN A 2 -19.52 6.13 5.25
N LEU A 3 -18.96 6.54 4.10
CA LEU A 3 -17.54 6.38 3.82
C LEU A 3 -16.67 7.30 4.70
N GLY A 4 -17.07 8.57 4.89
CA GLY A 4 -16.38 9.48 5.80
C GLY A 4 -16.30 8.95 7.24
N PHE A 5 -17.39 8.35 7.75
CA PHE A 5 -17.40 7.70 9.06
C PHE A 5 -16.52 6.45 9.13
N ARG A 6 -16.39 5.68 8.04
CA ARG A 6 -15.48 4.52 7.98
C ARG A 6 -14.00 4.92 7.82
N LEU A 7 -13.73 6.14 7.36
CA LEU A 7 -12.39 6.72 7.35
C LEU A 7 -12.03 7.40 8.67
N ALA A 8 -13.01 7.75 9.51
CA ALA A 8 -12.79 8.38 10.81
C ALA A 8 -11.80 7.63 11.74
N PRO A 9 -11.71 6.28 11.74
CA PRO A 9 -10.70 5.55 12.51
C PRO A 9 -9.25 5.85 12.13
N SER A 10 -8.98 6.54 11.01
CA SER A 10 -7.63 6.97 10.62
C SER A 10 -7.10 8.14 11.45
N LEU A 11 -7.99 9.01 11.95
CA LEU A 11 -7.64 10.19 12.74
C LEU A 11 -6.91 9.85 14.05
N PRO A 12 -7.42 8.94 14.92
CA PRO A 12 -6.72 8.62 16.17
C PRO A 12 -5.36 7.96 15.93
N LEU A 13 -5.19 7.20 14.84
CA LEU A 13 -3.88 6.63 14.51
C LEU A 13 -2.88 7.70 14.12
N ASN A 14 -3.26 8.69 13.30
CA ASN A 14 -2.32 9.75 12.93
C ASN A 14 -1.95 10.64 14.12
N PHE A 15 -2.90 10.87 15.03
CA PHE A 15 -2.67 11.50 16.33
C PHE A 15 -1.60 10.74 17.13
N MET A 16 -1.74 9.42 17.25
CA MET A 16 -0.77 8.58 17.98
C MET A 16 0.60 8.53 17.29
N VAL A 17 0.65 8.37 15.97
CA VAL A 17 1.91 8.34 15.21
C VAL A 17 2.68 9.65 15.40
N SER A 18 1.98 10.79 15.37
CA SER A 18 2.61 12.10 15.58
C SER A 18 3.21 12.25 16.98
N ILE A 19 2.53 11.72 18.02
CA ILE A 19 3.09 11.65 19.37
C ILE A 19 4.37 10.78 19.41
N LEU A 20 4.37 9.63 18.74
CA LEU A 20 5.54 8.74 18.69
C LEU A 20 6.72 9.37 17.93
N TYR A 21 6.45 10.19 16.91
CA TYR A 21 7.45 11.00 16.22
C TYR A 21 8.02 12.11 17.11
N TYR A 22 7.17 12.76 17.93
CA TYR A 22 7.62 13.77 18.89
C TYR A 22 8.57 13.19 19.95
N TYR A 23 8.25 12.01 20.49
CA TYR A 23 9.10 11.34 21.49
C TYR A 23 10.37 10.68 20.94
N GLY A 24 10.54 10.58 19.62
CA GLY A 24 11.71 9.93 19.03
C GLY A 24 11.58 8.42 18.81
N VAL A 25 10.44 7.82 19.15
CA VAL A 25 10.24 6.36 19.09
C VAL A 25 10.22 5.88 17.64
N MET A 26 9.51 6.61 16.77
CA MET A 26 9.45 6.27 15.34
C MET A 26 10.82 6.38 14.68
N GLN A 27 11.61 7.38 15.03
CA GLN A 27 12.97 7.56 14.53
C GLN A 27 13.84 6.37 14.92
N PHE A 28 13.74 5.90 16.16
CA PHE A 28 14.48 4.71 16.61
C PHE A 28 14.07 3.45 15.81
N ILE A 29 12.77 3.19 15.67
CA ILE A 29 12.26 2.02 14.94
C ILE A 29 12.68 2.07 13.48
N VAL A 30 12.44 3.20 12.80
CA VAL A 30 12.74 3.38 11.38
C VAL A 30 14.25 3.27 11.12
N GLN A 31 15.11 3.81 12.00
CA GLN A 31 16.56 3.66 11.86
C GLN A 31 17.00 2.21 12.03
N LYS A 32 16.44 1.46 12.99
CA LYS A 32 16.80 0.05 13.20
C LYS A 32 16.33 -0.85 12.06
N VAL A 33 15.10 -0.67 11.61
CA VAL A 33 14.56 -1.42 10.46
C VAL A 33 15.27 -1.00 9.17
N GLY A 34 15.53 0.29 8.98
CA GLY A 34 16.28 0.79 7.83
C GLY A 34 17.71 0.25 7.78
N TRP A 35 18.42 0.21 8.90
CA TRP A 35 19.73 -0.42 9.00
C TRP A 35 19.67 -1.92 8.68
N LEU A 36 18.65 -2.64 9.17
CA LEU A 36 18.47 -4.05 8.85
C LEU A 36 18.26 -4.28 7.35
N LEU A 37 17.43 -3.46 6.70
CA LEU A 37 17.21 -3.51 5.25
C LEU A 37 18.50 -3.19 4.49
N GLN A 38 19.22 -2.15 4.91
CA GLN A 38 20.48 -1.74 4.32
C GLN A 38 21.52 -2.88 4.34
N VAL A 39 21.71 -3.52 5.50
CA VAL A 39 22.71 -4.60 5.65
C VAL A 39 22.27 -5.87 4.91
N SER A 40 20.97 -6.18 4.92
CA SER A 40 20.48 -7.41 4.28
C SER A 40 20.42 -7.33 2.76
N LEU A 41 20.12 -6.15 2.18
CA LEU A 41 19.95 -5.97 0.74
C LEU A 41 21.12 -5.25 0.07
N GLY A 42 22.02 -4.64 0.83
CA GLY A 42 23.12 -3.83 0.29
C GLY A 42 22.65 -2.51 -0.34
N THR A 43 21.42 -2.09 -0.08
CA THR A 43 20.85 -0.82 -0.54
C THR A 43 21.46 0.37 0.19
N THR A 44 21.28 1.57 -0.34
CA THR A 44 21.80 2.77 0.30
C THR A 44 21.00 3.08 1.57
N ALA A 45 21.63 3.77 2.52
CA ALA A 45 20.98 4.02 3.80
C ALA A 45 19.73 4.90 3.64
N THR A 46 19.71 5.82 2.65
CA THR A 46 18.59 6.74 2.43
C THR A 46 17.35 6.02 1.91
N GLU A 47 17.47 5.19 0.87
CA GLU A 47 16.34 4.42 0.35
C GLU A 47 15.85 3.36 1.35
N SER A 48 16.76 2.78 2.14
CA SER A 48 16.43 1.80 3.17
C SER A 48 15.64 2.43 4.33
N ILE A 49 16.03 3.63 4.77
CA ILE A 49 15.32 4.37 5.82
C ILE A 49 13.96 4.85 5.32
N ASN A 50 13.86 5.33 4.08
CA ASN A 50 12.57 5.69 3.50
C ASN A 50 11.64 4.46 3.39
N CYS A 51 12.17 3.33 2.94
CA CYS A 51 11.41 2.09 2.86
C CYS A 51 10.94 1.60 4.23
N ALA A 52 11.79 1.66 5.25
CA ALA A 52 11.43 1.36 6.62
C ALA A 52 10.35 2.32 7.18
N ALA A 53 10.43 3.61 6.84
CA ALA A 53 9.40 4.58 7.21
C ALA A 53 8.05 4.25 6.55
N ASN A 54 8.05 3.82 5.28
CA ASN A 54 6.86 3.44 4.52
C ASN A 54 6.10 2.22 5.09
N ILE A 55 6.67 1.46 6.02
CA ILE A 55 5.94 0.40 6.76
C ILE A 55 4.83 1.02 7.63
N PHE A 56 5.07 2.22 8.16
CA PHE A 56 4.20 2.88 9.13
C PHE A 56 3.57 4.16 8.57
N LEU A 57 4.32 4.89 7.76
CA LEU A 57 3.94 6.16 7.14
C LEU A 57 3.48 5.96 5.69
N GLY A 58 2.70 6.91 5.20
CA GLY A 58 2.27 6.92 3.81
C GLY A 58 3.35 7.37 2.83
N GLN A 59 3.11 7.12 1.55
CA GLN A 59 3.98 7.50 0.43
C GLN A 59 4.38 8.99 0.35
N THR A 60 3.62 9.89 0.99
CA THR A 60 3.90 11.33 1.07
C THR A 60 4.62 11.75 2.36
N GLU A 61 4.55 10.93 3.39
CA GLU A 61 5.06 11.23 4.74
C GLU A 61 6.44 10.59 4.94
N ALA A 62 6.63 9.35 4.48
CA ALA A 62 7.90 8.65 4.59
C ALA A 62 9.09 9.44 4.00
N PRO A 63 8.97 10.10 2.83
CA PRO A 63 10.07 10.88 2.26
C PRO A 63 10.49 12.10 3.10
N LEU A 64 9.65 12.57 4.04
CA LEU A 64 10.02 13.66 4.96
C LEU A 64 11.21 13.27 5.85
N ALA A 65 11.36 11.98 6.17
CA ALA A 65 12.48 11.47 6.95
C ALA A 65 13.83 11.66 6.25
N ILE A 66 13.82 11.75 4.92
CA ILE A 66 15.01 11.87 4.09
C ILE A 66 15.02 13.14 3.23
N LYS A 67 14.11 14.08 3.51
CA LYS A 67 13.93 15.33 2.75
C LYS A 67 15.22 16.06 2.35
N PRO A 68 16.19 16.32 3.25
CA PRO A 68 17.40 17.06 2.87
C PRO A 68 18.29 16.32 1.87
N LEU A 69 18.14 15.00 1.76
CA LEU A 69 18.95 14.15 0.89
C LEU A 69 18.30 13.88 -0.47
N LEU A 70 16.99 14.12 -0.62
CA LEU A 70 16.26 13.91 -1.88
C LEU A 70 16.91 14.56 -3.12
N PRO A 71 17.49 15.78 -3.05
CA PRO A 71 18.14 16.38 -4.22
C PRO A 71 19.40 15.64 -4.67
N LEU A 72 20.05 14.91 -3.77
CA LEU A 72 21.33 14.22 -3.98
C LEU A 72 21.16 12.77 -4.47
N LEU A 73 19.93 12.24 -4.40
CA LEU A 73 19.68 10.84 -4.74
C LEU A 73 19.89 10.54 -6.22
N THR A 74 20.42 9.36 -6.52
CA THR A 74 20.47 8.85 -7.89
C THR A 74 19.06 8.59 -8.42
N LYS A 75 18.92 8.37 -9.73
CA LYS A 75 17.62 7.98 -10.30
C LYS A 75 17.12 6.63 -9.78
N SER A 76 18.03 5.72 -9.41
CA SER A 76 17.65 4.42 -8.85
C SER A 76 17.18 4.53 -7.41
N GLU A 77 17.83 5.36 -6.60
CA GLU A 77 17.36 5.66 -5.25
C GLU A 77 16.00 6.36 -5.27
N LEU A 78 15.78 7.34 -6.16
CA LEU A 78 14.46 7.97 -6.32
C LEU A 78 13.39 6.96 -6.75
N HIS A 79 13.73 6.07 -7.68
CA HIS A 79 12.83 4.99 -8.10
C HIS A 79 12.50 4.04 -6.94
N ALA A 80 13.46 3.69 -6.09
CA ALA A 80 13.25 2.86 -4.90
C ALA A 80 12.39 3.56 -3.85
N VAL A 81 12.62 4.86 -3.61
CA VAL A 81 11.78 5.69 -2.73
C VAL A 81 10.33 5.66 -3.20
N MET A 82 10.07 5.90 -4.49
CA MET A 82 8.72 5.88 -5.05
C MET A 82 8.09 4.48 -5.02
N THR A 83 8.87 3.46 -5.40
CA THR A 83 8.43 2.05 -5.40
C THR A 83 7.98 1.63 -4.01
N SER A 84 8.76 1.96 -2.97
CA SER A 84 8.41 1.64 -1.58
C SER A 84 7.11 2.31 -1.15
N GLY A 85 6.83 3.55 -1.60
CA GLY A 85 5.56 4.23 -1.33
C GLY A 85 4.37 3.56 -2.02
N PHE A 86 4.56 3.00 -3.23
CA PHE A 86 3.50 2.29 -3.94
C PHE A 86 3.26 0.86 -3.43
N ALA A 87 4.27 0.26 -2.79
CA ALA A 87 4.24 -1.12 -2.32
C ALA A 87 3.65 -1.28 -0.91
N THR A 88 3.48 -0.18 -0.17
CA THR A 88 2.98 -0.18 1.20
C THR A 88 1.73 0.67 1.35
N ILE A 89 1.11 0.56 2.53
CA ILE A 89 0.00 1.41 2.96
C ILE A 89 0.43 2.18 4.21
N SER A 90 -0.17 3.35 4.43
CA SER A 90 0.02 4.08 5.68
C SER A 90 -0.70 3.38 6.84
N GLY A 91 -0.13 3.47 8.04
CA GLY A 91 -0.82 3.08 9.27
C GLY A 91 -2.15 3.83 9.44
N SER A 92 -2.26 5.06 8.95
CA SER A 92 -3.51 5.85 9.05
C SER A 92 -4.66 5.20 8.28
N VAL A 93 -4.42 4.67 7.08
CA VAL A 93 -5.47 4.03 6.27
C VAL A 93 -5.73 2.57 6.65
N LEU A 94 -4.79 1.94 7.35
CA LEU A 94 -4.88 0.55 7.77
C LEU A 94 -6.13 0.31 8.63
N SER A 95 -6.48 1.23 9.53
CA SER A 95 -7.71 1.13 10.35
C SER A 95 -8.99 1.19 9.51
N ALA A 96 -8.99 1.94 8.42
CA ALA A 96 -10.14 1.99 7.52
C ALA A 96 -10.37 0.65 6.82
N TYR A 97 -9.30 -0.04 6.39
CA TYR A 97 -9.42 -1.38 5.81
C TYR A 97 -9.88 -2.41 6.84
N ILE A 98 -9.40 -2.33 8.08
CA ILE A 98 -9.91 -3.16 9.19
C ILE A 98 -11.41 -2.92 9.39
N SER A 99 -11.89 -1.68 9.26
CA SER A 99 -13.33 -1.37 9.37
C SER A 99 -14.19 -2.01 8.27
N PHE A 100 -13.58 -2.42 7.15
CA PHE A 100 -14.24 -3.23 6.11
C PHE A 100 -14.25 -4.73 6.44
N GLY A 101 -13.70 -5.16 7.58
CA GLY A 101 -13.63 -6.56 7.98
C GLY A 101 -12.38 -7.29 7.49
N ILE A 102 -11.39 -6.56 6.97
CA ILE A 102 -10.11 -7.14 6.56
C ILE A 102 -9.27 -7.46 7.80
N ASN A 103 -8.61 -8.62 7.79
CA ASN A 103 -7.83 -9.09 8.93
C ASN A 103 -6.61 -8.18 9.19
N ALA A 104 -6.56 -7.60 10.40
CA ALA A 104 -5.50 -6.69 10.82
C ALA A 104 -4.10 -7.34 10.83
N SER A 105 -4.00 -8.60 11.25
CA SER A 105 -2.73 -9.34 11.31
C SER A 105 -2.15 -9.54 9.91
N HIS A 106 -2.99 -9.80 8.91
CA HIS A 106 -2.57 -9.91 7.51
C HIS A 106 -2.14 -8.56 6.93
N LEU A 107 -2.87 -7.47 7.21
CA LEU A 107 -2.49 -6.12 6.75
C LEU A 107 -1.13 -5.70 7.33
N LEU A 108 -0.94 -5.87 8.65
CA LEU A 108 0.32 -5.54 9.30
C LEU A 108 1.49 -6.37 8.76
N SER A 109 1.27 -7.67 8.59
CA SER A 109 2.28 -8.58 8.01
C SER A 109 2.62 -8.19 6.57
N ALA A 110 1.62 -7.83 5.76
CA ALA A 110 1.82 -7.36 4.40
C ALA A 110 2.66 -6.08 4.37
N SER A 111 2.37 -5.08 5.20
CA SER A 111 3.16 -3.84 5.27
C SER A 111 4.64 -4.10 5.59
N VAL A 112 4.92 -4.98 6.56
CA VAL A 112 6.31 -5.32 6.94
C VAL A 112 7.01 -6.10 5.82
N MET A 113 6.33 -7.06 5.20
CA MET A 113 6.90 -7.86 4.09
C MET A 113 7.10 -7.05 2.81
N SER A 114 6.27 -6.03 2.58
CA SER A 114 6.37 -5.17 1.40
C SER A 114 7.65 -4.34 1.38
N ALA A 115 8.24 -4.01 2.53
CA ALA A 115 9.48 -3.22 2.56
C ALA A 115 10.66 -3.92 1.85
N PRO A 116 11.10 -5.13 2.25
CA PRO A 116 12.18 -5.81 1.54
C PRO A 116 11.77 -6.21 0.11
N ALA A 117 10.50 -6.56 -0.13
CA ALA A 117 10.01 -6.89 -1.48
C ALA A 117 10.09 -5.68 -2.43
N ALA A 118 9.74 -4.48 -1.94
CA ALA A 118 9.80 -3.25 -2.70
C ALA A 118 11.23 -2.90 -3.09
N LEU A 119 12.17 -2.96 -2.16
CA LEU A 119 13.58 -2.68 -2.45
C LEU A 119 14.18 -3.71 -3.41
N ALA A 120 13.94 -5.00 -3.16
CA ALA A 120 14.42 -6.07 -4.03
C ALA A 120 13.92 -5.90 -5.47
N PHE A 121 12.62 -5.65 -5.66
CA PHE A 121 12.07 -5.48 -7.00
C PHE A 121 12.38 -4.11 -7.62
N ALA A 122 12.51 -3.05 -6.82
CA ALA A 122 12.96 -1.74 -7.29
C ALA A 122 14.35 -1.83 -7.92
N LYS A 123 15.29 -2.50 -7.24
CA LYS A 123 16.68 -2.68 -7.72
C LYS A 123 16.79 -3.72 -8.84
N LEU A 124 15.89 -4.70 -8.88
CA LEU A 124 15.81 -5.61 -10.03
C LEU A 124 15.34 -4.87 -11.29
N PHE A 125 14.30 -4.03 -11.18
CA PHE A 125 13.71 -3.37 -12.34
C PHE A 125 14.45 -2.09 -12.75
N TYR A 126 15.12 -1.41 -11.82
CA TYR A 126 15.97 -0.27 -12.09
C TYR A 126 17.21 -0.27 -11.18
N PRO A 127 18.25 -1.03 -11.55
CA PRO A 127 19.44 -1.20 -10.73
C PRO A 127 20.21 0.10 -10.55
N GLU A 128 21.04 0.13 -9.50
CA GLU A 128 21.94 1.24 -9.23
C GLU A 128 23.08 1.25 -10.25
N SER A 129 23.27 2.37 -10.95
CA SER A 129 24.34 2.55 -11.94
C SER A 129 25.29 3.69 -11.60
N GLU A 130 24.93 4.51 -10.62
CA GLU A 130 25.68 5.69 -10.18
C GLU A 130 26.22 5.46 -8.77
N GLU A 131 27.34 6.10 -8.42
CA GLU A 131 27.79 6.10 -7.02
C GLU A 131 26.87 7.00 -6.20
N SER A 132 26.30 6.45 -5.13
CA SER A 132 25.45 7.21 -4.22
C SER A 132 26.25 8.31 -3.53
N GLN A 133 25.68 9.53 -3.54
CA GLN A 133 26.28 10.70 -2.90
C GLN A 133 25.96 10.78 -1.40
N THR A 134 25.14 9.86 -0.87
CA THR A 134 24.71 9.87 0.53
C THR A 134 25.40 8.76 1.32
N LYS A 135 25.97 9.11 2.47
CA LYS A 135 26.53 8.12 3.42
C LYS A 135 25.53 7.85 4.54
N ALA A 136 25.67 6.69 5.18
CA ALA A 136 24.84 6.34 6.33
C ALA A 136 24.95 7.35 7.49
N GLU A 137 26.10 8.02 7.60
CA GLU A 137 26.40 9.05 8.61
C GLU A 137 25.63 10.37 8.40
N ASP A 138 25.19 10.64 7.16
CA ASP A 138 24.47 11.87 6.80
C ASP A 138 22.99 11.81 7.20
N ILE A 139 22.49 10.63 7.60
CA ILE A 139 21.06 10.43 7.84
C ILE A 139 20.72 10.71 9.30
N LYS A 140 20.30 11.95 9.54
CA LYS A 140 19.60 12.33 10.76
C LYS A 140 18.12 12.44 10.45
N VAL A 141 17.35 11.41 10.80
CA VAL A 141 15.89 11.47 10.73
C VAL A 141 15.44 12.62 11.66
N PRO A 142 14.85 13.70 11.13
CA PRO A 142 14.55 14.86 11.93
C PRO A 142 13.54 14.52 13.03
N LYS A 143 13.72 15.12 14.21
CA LYS A 143 12.67 15.16 15.22
C LYS A 143 11.60 16.17 14.81
N GLY A 144 10.38 15.93 15.25
CA GLY A 144 9.28 16.87 15.05
C GLY A 144 9.62 18.25 15.64
N LYS A 145 9.10 19.32 15.01
CA LYS A 145 9.38 20.73 15.38
C LYS A 145 8.36 21.29 16.37
N GLU A 146 7.49 20.44 16.90
CA GLU A 146 6.32 20.85 17.66
C GLU A 146 6.72 21.29 19.07
N ALA A 147 5.97 22.23 19.63
CA ALA A 147 6.33 22.86 20.90
C ALA A 147 6.17 21.90 22.10
N ASN A 148 5.22 20.96 22.00
CA ASN A 148 4.93 19.96 23.03
C ASN A 148 4.15 18.78 22.43
N VAL A 149 3.92 17.75 23.24
CA VAL A 149 3.19 16.54 22.82
C VAL A 149 1.76 16.82 22.35
N LEU A 150 1.07 17.79 22.97
CA LEU A 150 -0.30 18.15 22.56
C LEU A 150 -0.30 18.85 21.22
N ASP A 151 0.66 19.75 20.98
CA ASP A 151 0.88 20.39 19.68
C ASP A 151 1.17 19.35 18.59
N ALA A 152 2.05 18.39 18.84
CA ALA A 152 2.32 17.27 17.92
C ALA A 152 1.07 16.44 17.62
N ALA A 153 0.28 16.12 18.65
CA ALA A 153 -0.92 15.33 18.50
C ALA A 153 -2.02 16.09 17.73
N SER A 154 -2.20 17.38 18.02
CA SER A 154 -3.12 18.27 17.31
C SER A 154 -2.74 18.44 15.84
N GLN A 155 -1.46 18.65 15.53
CA GLN A 155 -0.98 18.71 14.14
C GLN A 155 -1.21 17.39 13.40
N GLY A 156 -0.96 16.25 14.06
CA GLY A 156 -1.27 14.93 13.52
C GLY A 156 -2.76 14.74 13.16
N ALA A 157 -3.66 15.17 14.05
CA ALA A 157 -5.09 15.13 13.81
C ALA A 157 -5.52 16.06 12.65
N SER A 158 -4.99 17.29 12.59
CA SER A 158 -5.27 18.22 11.49
C SER A 158 -4.78 17.69 10.14
N ASN A 159 -3.58 17.10 10.09
CA ASN A 159 -3.04 16.49 8.88
C ASN A 159 -3.90 15.31 8.40
N ALA A 160 -4.45 14.51 9.33
CA ALA A 160 -5.37 13.43 8.99
C ALA A 160 -6.66 13.92 8.33
N VAL A 161 -7.20 15.09 8.74
CA VAL A 161 -8.41 15.66 8.12
C VAL A 161 -8.18 15.96 6.65
N PHE A 162 -7.06 16.62 6.32
CA PHE A 162 -6.69 16.89 4.91
C PHE A 162 -6.51 15.61 4.11
N MET A 163 -5.89 14.59 4.70
CA MET A 163 -5.74 13.28 4.07
C MET A 163 -7.10 12.64 3.76
N VAL A 164 -8.03 12.61 4.72
CA VAL A 164 -9.38 12.05 4.54
C VAL A 164 -10.16 12.81 3.47
N ILE A 165 -10.09 14.14 3.44
CA ILE A 165 -10.75 14.96 2.41
C ILE A 165 -10.20 14.62 1.02
N ASN A 166 -8.87 14.53 0.87
CA ASN A 166 -8.24 14.17 -0.40
C ASN A 166 -8.63 12.76 -0.86
N ILE A 167 -8.70 11.79 0.06
CA ILE A 167 -9.18 10.43 -0.23
C ILE A 167 -10.63 10.47 -0.73
N CYS A 168 -11.51 11.18 -0.03
CA CYS A 168 -12.92 11.33 -0.44
C CYS A 168 -13.05 11.99 -1.82
N ALA A 169 -12.33 13.09 -2.07
CA ALA A 169 -12.36 13.80 -3.34
C ALA A 169 -11.88 12.90 -4.49
N ASN A 170 -10.74 12.23 -4.32
CA ASN A 170 -10.21 11.30 -5.32
C ASN A 170 -11.17 10.13 -5.57
N LEU A 171 -11.76 9.56 -4.51
CA LEU A 171 -12.74 8.48 -4.66
C LEU A 171 -13.97 8.90 -5.46
N ILE A 172 -14.53 10.09 -5.18
CA ILE A 172 -15.68 10.61 -5.93
C ILE A 172 -15.30 10.80 -7.41
N ALA A 173 -14.15 11.43 -7.69
CA ALA A 173 -13.70 11.70 -9.05
C ALA A 173 -13.48 10.41 -9.85
N PHE A 174 -12.73 9.45 -9.29
CA PHE A 174 -12.45 8.20 -9.99
C PHE A 174 -13.68 7.30 -10.13
N LEU A 175 -14.54 7.20 -9.11
CA LEU A 175 -15.78 6.42 -9.24
C LEU A 175 -16.72 7.00 -10.30
N ALA A 176 -16.84 8.33 -10.36
CA ALA A 176 -17.63 8.99 -11.40
C ALA A 176 -17.03 8.74 -12.80
N PHE A 177 -15.71 8.84 -12.94
CA PHE A 177 -15.02 8.59 -14.20
C PHE A 177 -15.15 7.13 -14.67
N ILE A 178 -15.01 6.17 -13.75
CA ILE A 178 -15.19 4.75 -14.08
C ILE A 178 -16.64 4.44 -14.42
N ALA A 179 -17.61 5.02 -13.70
CA ALA A 179 -19.02 4.89 -14.05
C ALA A 179 -19.32 5.44 -15.46
N PHE A 180 -18.69 6.55 -15.83
CA PHE A 180 -18.77 7.10 -17.18
C PHE A 180 -18.17 6.14 -18.23
N LEU A 181 -16.98 5.60 -18.00
CA LEU A 181 -16.36 4.62 -18.91
C LEU A 181 -17.20 3.33 -19.02
N ASN A 182 -17.71 2.83 -17.90
CA ASN A 182 -18.63 1.70 -17.86
C ASN A 182 -19.88 1.98 -18.70
N GLY A 183 -20.45 3.18 -18.60
CA GLY A 183 -21.61 3.60 -19.40
C GLY A 183 -21.33 3.59 -20.90
N ILE A 184 -20.18 4.13 -21.33
CA ILE A 184 -19.77 4.13 -22.74
C ILE A 184 -19.62 2.70 -23.26
N ILE A 185 -18.84 1.86 -22.54
CA ILE A 185 -18.56 0.50 -23.00
C ILE A 185 -19.81 -0.37 -22.95
N SER A 186 -20.66 -0.21 -21.93
CA SER A 186 -21.94 -0.91 -21.85
C SER A 186 -22.89 -0.51 -22.97
N TRP A 187 -22.94 0.78 -23.34
CA TRP A 187 -23.71 1.24 -24.50
C TRP A 187 -23.21 0.62 -25.82
N MET A 188 -21.88 0.61 -26.05
CA MET A 188 -21.29 -0.05 -27.20
C MET A 188 -21.52 -1.57 -27.20
N GLY A 189 -21.40 -2.21 -26.03
CA GLY A 189 -21.68 -3.63 -25.85
C GLY A 189 -23.14 -3.96 -26.13
N GLY A 190 -24.06 -3.07 -25.77
CA GLY A 190 -25.48 -3.17 -26.11
C GLY A 190 -25.75 -3.26 -27.61
N LEU A 191 -24.98 -2.54 -28.44
CA LEU A 191 -25.07 -2.63 -29.91
C LEU A 191 -24.67 -4.02 -30.45
N LEU A 192 -23.86 -4.77 -29.70
CA LEU A 192 -23.40 -6.12 -30.01
C LEU A 192 -24.17 -7.21 -29.26
N GLY A 193 -25.24 -6.86 -28.52
CA GLY A 193 -26.02 -7.79 -27.70
C GLY A 193 -25.36 -8.20 -26.37
N ALA A 194 -24.31 -7.50 -25.94
CA ALA A 194 -23.57 -7.75 -24.69
C ALA A 194 -23.50 -6.51 -23.77
N PRO A 195 -24.64 -5.99 -23.29
CA PRO A 195 -24.69 -4.77 -22.47
C PRO A 195 -24.03 -4.91 -21.08
N TYR A 196 -23.74 -6.13 -20.65
CA TYR A 196 -23.05 -6.43 -19.38
C TYR A 196 -21.54 -6.16 -19.43
N ILE A 197 -20.96 -5.94 -20.62
CA ILE A 197 -19.55 -5.63 -20.75
C ILE A 197 -19.32 -4.18 -20.31
N THR A 198 -18.47 -4.01 -19.31
CA THR A 198 -18.06 -2.70 -18.78
C THR A 198 -16.54 -2.54 -18.82
N PHE A 199 -16.04 -1.33 -18.56
CA PHE A 199 -14.61 -1.10 -18.45
C PHE A 199 -14.00 -1.94 -17.33
N GLU A 200 -14.62 -1.93 -16.15
CA GLU A 200 -14.20 -2.75 -15.01
C GLU A 200 -14.22 -4.24 -15.34
N TYR A 201 -15.22 -4.72 -16.09
CA TYR A 201 -15.29 -6.11 -16.51
C TYR A 201 -14.09 -6.48 -17.40
N LEU A 202 -13.81 -5.69 -18.43
CA LEU A 202 -12.71 -5.96 -19.36
C LEU A 202 -11.36 -5.97 -18.65
N VAL A 203 -11.09 -4.95 -17.84
CA VAL A 203 -9.83 -4.89 -17.08
C VAL A 203 -9.77 -6.04 -16.08
N GLY A 204 -10.86 -6.36 -15.39
CA GLY A 204 -10.94 -7.49 -14.47
C GLY A 204 -10.54 -8.82 -15.12
N LYS A 205 -11.00 -9.06 -16.36
CA LYS A 205 -10.60 -10.25 -17.13
C LYS A 205 -9.10 -10.29 -17.42
N CYS A 206 -8.47 -9.14 -17.71
CA CYS A 206 -7.02 -9.07 -17.93
C CYS A 206 -6.19 -9.47 -16.70
N PHE A 207 -6.74 -9.31 -15.49
CA PHE A 207 -6.05 -9.66 -14.23
C PHE A 207 -6.30 -11.10 -13.76
N ILE A 208 -7.16 -11.88 -14.43
CA ILE A 208 -7.40 -13.31 -14.11
C ILE A 208 -6.11 -14.14 -14.14
N PRO A 209 -5.27 -14.07 -15.19
CA PRO A 209 -4.02 -14.84 -15.22
C PRO A 209 -3.10 -14.49 -14.06
N LEU A 210 -3.05 -13.22 -13.67
CA LEU A 210 -2.25 -12.77 -12.54
C LEU A 210 -2.79 -13.31 -11.21
N ALA A 211 -4.10 -13.28 -11.01
CA ALA A 211 -4.74 -13.89 -9.84
C ALA A 211 -4.42 -15.38 -9.73
N TRP A 212 -4.46 -16.09 -10.86
CA TRP A 212 -4.12 -17.50 -10.92
C TRP A 212 -2.64 -17.76 -10.57
N VAL A 213 -1.71 -16.97 -11.11
CA VAL A 213 -0.26 -17.05 -10.81
C VAL A 213 0.02 -16.80 -9.33
N MET A 214 -0.74 -15.92 -8.66
CA MET A 214 -0.63 -15.69 -7.21
C MET A 214 -1.13 -16.88 -6.35
N GLY A 215 -1.68 -17.92 -6.97
CA GLY A 215 -2.10 -19.15 -6.30
C GLY A 215 -3.55 -19.17 -5.83
N VAL A 216 -4.40 -18.33 -6.44
CA VAL A 216 -5.86 -18.34 -6.27
C VAL A 216 -6.48 -19.53 -7.01
N PRO A 217 -7.46 -20.24 -6.44
CA PRO A 217 -8.19 -21.29 -7.16
C PRO A 217 -8.86 -20.76 -8.43
N ALA A 218 -8.83 -21.51 -9.53
CA ALA A 218 -9.36 -21.07 -10.82
C ALA A 218 -10.82 -20.56 -10.76
N LYS A 219 -11.66 -21.15 -9.91
CA LYS A 219 -13.07 -20.77 -9.73
C LYS A 219 -13.26 -19.38 -9.10
N GLU A 220 -12.25 -18.89 -8.39
CA GLU A 220 -12.26 -17.62 -7.64
C GLU A 220 -11.40 -16.54 -8.33
N CYS A 221 -10.69 -16.90 -9.40
CA CYS A 221 -9.79 -15.97 -10.10
C CYS A 221 -10.52 -14.80 -10.76
N ASP A 222 -11.80 -14.95 -11.08
CA ASP A 222 -12.62 -13.86 -11.62
C ASP A 222 -12.83 -12.76 -10.56
N GLN A 223 -13.24 -13.14 -9.36
CA GLN A 223 -13.47 -12.24 -8.24
C GLN A 223 -12.16 -11.59 -7.78
N ILE A 224 -11.08 -12.38 -7.67
CA ILE A 224 -9.78 -11.83 -7.24
C ILE A 224 -9.15 -10.96 -8.34
N GLY A 225 -9.23 -11.37 -9.62
CA GLY A 225 -8.79 -10.57 -10.75
C GLY A 225 -9.52 -9.22 -10.79
N HIS A 226 -10.83 -9.22 -10.53
CA HIS A 226 -11.63 -8.00 -10.47
C HIS A 226 -11.17 -7.04 -9.35
N VAL A 227 -10.94 -7.51 -8.11
CA VAL A 227 -10.49 -6.59 -7.04
C VAL A 227 -9.07 -6.08 -7.28
N VAL A 228 -8.18 -6.89 -7.87
CA VAL A 228 -6.82 -6.44 -8.25
C VAL A 228 -6.89 -5.39 -9.36
N ALA A 229 -7.78 -5.57 -10.34
CA ALA A 229 -8.05 -4.58 -11.37
C ALA A 229 -8.57 -3.27 -10.77
N LEU A 230 -9.57 -3.34 -9.87
CA LEU A 230 -10.12 -2.17 -9.18
C LEU A 230 -9.03 -1.39 -8.43
N LYS A 231 -8.13 -2.08 -7.73
CA LYS A 231 -7.00 -1.43 -7.07
C LYS A 231 -6.09 -0.72 -8.07
N THR A 232 -5.81 -1.38 -9.20
CA THR A 232 -4.87 -0.88 -10.20
C THR A 232 -5.42 0.29 -11.03
N ILE A 233 -6.74 0.38 -11.24
CA ILE A 233 -7.35 1.47 -12.03
C ILE A 233 -8.00 2.56 -11.19
N VAL A 234 -8.48 2.22 -9.98
CA VAL A 234 -9.17 3.15 -9.07
C VAL A 234 -8.29 3.43 -7.86
N ASN A 235 -8.29 2.51 -6.89
CA ASN A 235 -7.47 2.49 -5.70
C ASN A 235 -7.85 1.28 -4.82
N GLU A 236 -7.01 1.03 -3.82
CA GLU A 236 -7.13 -0.05 -2.86
C GLU A 236 -8.38 0.07 -1.96
N PHE A 237 -8.88 1.28 -1.67
CA PHE A 237 -10.11 1.46 -0.87
C PHE A 237 -11.33 0.83 -1.54
N VAL A 238 -11.53 1.12 -2.83
CA VAL A 238 -12.65 0.56 -3.60
C VAL A 238 -12.50 -0.96 -3.71
N ALA A 239 -11.27 -1.42 -3.93
CA ALA A 239 -10.96 -2.85 -4.01
C ALA A 239 -11.22 -3.59 -2.69
N TYR A 240 -10.77 -3.06 -1.54
CA TYR A 240 -11.02 -3.68 -0.22
C TYR A 240 -12.49 -3.71 0.14
N ARG A 241 -13.24 -2.65 -0.18
CA ARG A 241 -14.71 -2.66 -0.02
C ARG A 241 -15.33 -3.77 -0.86
N LYS A 242 -14.89 -3.93 -2.13
CA LYS A 242 -15.43 -4.98 -2.99
C LYS A 242 -15.04 -6.38 -2.54
N LEU A 243 -13.82 -6.57 -2.04
CA LEU A 243 -13.37 -7.81 -1.44
C LEU A 243 -14.23 -8.18 -0.22
N SER A 244 -14.53 -7.21 0.64
CA SER A 244 -15.43 -7.40 1.79
C SER A 244 -16.83 -7.86 1.37
N GLU A 245 -17.39 -7.31 0.29
CA GLU A 245 -18.67 -7.78 -0.27
C GLU A 245 -18.59 -9.25 -0.72
N TYR A 246 -17.51 -9.64 -1.41
CA TYR A 246 -17.31 -11.03 -1.84
C TYR A 246 -17.11 -11.99 -0.67
N MET A 247 -16.43 -11.56 0.39
CA MET A 247 -16.28 -12.32 1.64
C MET A 247 -17.64 -12.54 2.31
N ALA A 248 -18.46 -11.49 2.42
CA ALA A 248 -19.79 -11.56 3.03
C ALA A 248 -20.75 -12.47 2.25
N GLN A 249 -20.58 -12.58 0.93
CA GLN A 249 -21.36 -13.46 0.06
C GLN A 249 -20.82 -14.90 0.00
N GLY A 250 -19.68 -15.20 0.62
CA GLY A 250 -19.04 -16.51 0.56
C GLY A 250 -18.49 -16.87 -0.83
N LEU A 251 -18.23 -15.88 -1.70
CA LEU A 251 -17.73 -16.09 -3.06
C LEU A 251 -16.21 -16.33 -3.12
N VAL A 252 -15.50 -16.05 -2.04
CA VAL A 252 -14.04 -16.23 -1.93
C VAL A 252 -13.70 -17.07 -0.71
N SER A 253 -12.78 -18.01 -0.88
CA SER A 253 -12.26 -18.82 0.21
C SER A 253 -11.35 -17.98 1.13
N LYS A 254 -11.13 -18.46 2.37
CA LYS A 254 -10.20 -17.81 3.30
C LYS A 254 -8.78 -17.68 2.73
N ARG A 255 -8.36 -18.64 1.90
CA ARG A 255 -7.09 -18.60 1.18
C ARG A 255 -7.03 -17.44 0.20
N SER A 256 -8.05 -17.28 -0.63
CA SER A 256 -8.11 -16.21 -1.63
C SER A 256 -8.30 -14.84 -0.99
N GLU A 257 -9.03 -14.77 0.13
CA GLU A 257 -9.09 -13.57 0.98
C GLU A 257 -7.71 -13.16 1.46
N THR A 258 -6.91 -14.11 2.00
CA THR A 258 -5.54 -13.83 2.42
C THR A 258 -4.68 -13.35 1.24
N ILE A 259 -4.71 -14.05 0.10
CA ILE A 259 -3.93 -13.65 -1.09
C ILE A 259 -4.31 -12.24 -1.55
N ALA A 260 -5.61 -11.96 -1.69
CA ALA A 260 -6.08 -10.64 -2.09
C ALA A 260 -5.73 -9.57 -1.05
N THR A 261 -5.80 -9.87 0.24
CA THR A 261 -5.43 -8.92 1.30
C THR A 261 -4.01 -8.37 1.09
N TYR A 262 -3.06 -9.24 0.73
CA TYR A 262 -1.67 -8.86 0.46
C TYR A 262 -1.51 -8.20 -0.92
N ALA A 263 -2.18 -8.71 -1.96
CA ALA A 263 -2.10 -8.16 -3.32
C ALA A 263 -2.65 -6.72 -3.39
N LEU A 264 -3.63 -6.40 -2.56
CA LEU A 264 -4.24 -5.08 -2.45
C LEU A 264 -3.49 -4.14 -1.49
N CYS A 265 -2.56 -4.66 -0.68
CA CYS A 265 -1.86 -3.89 0.36
C CYS A 265 -0.74 -3.03 -0.26
N GLY A 266 -1.13 -1.97 -0.96
CA GLY A 266 -0.21 -0.97 -1.49
C GLY A 266 -0.91 0.14 -2.25
N PHE A 267 -0.35 1.34 -2.21
CA PHE A 267 -0.85 2.53 -2.93
C PHE A 267 -0.57 2.56 -4.43
N SER A 268 -0.28 1.42 -5.06
CA SER A 268 -0.02 1.35 -6.50
C SER A 268 -1.33 1.52 -7.29
N ASN A 269 -1.71 2.79 -7.53
CA ASN A 269 -2.83 3.22 -8.36
C ASN A 269 -2.51 4.56 -9.08
N PRO A 270 -3.21 4.93 -10.17
CA PRO A 270 -2.94 6.15 -10.94
C PRO A 270 -3.04 7.43 -10.12
N GLY A 271 -3.99 7.53 -9.19
CA GLY A 271 -4.11 8.70 -8.30
C GLY A 271 -2.85 8.90 -7.45
N SER A 272 -2.28 7.80 -6.96
CA SER A 272 -1.06 7.81 -6.15
C SER A 272 0.17 8.22 -6.94
N ILE A 273 0.22 7.97 -8.25
CA ILE A 273 1.31 8.49 -9.12
C ILE A 273 1.34 10.01 -9.05
N GLY A 274 0.18 10.65 -9.25
CA GLY A 274 0.06 12.11 -9.15
C GLY A 274 0.41 12.63 -7.75
N ILE A 275 -0.08 11.96 -6.71
CA ILE A 275 0.19 12.33 -5.31
C ILE A 275 1.70 12.26 -5.00
N GLN A 276 2.39 11.17 -5.38
CA GLN A 276 3.82 11.05 -5.12
C GLN A 276 4.65 12.07 -5.90
N ILE A 277 4.36 12.28 -7.19
CA ILE A 277 5.08 13.29 -8.00
C ILE A 277 4.90 14.67 -7.39
N ALA A 278 3.68 15.04 -6.99
CA ALA A 278 3.41 16.34 -6.38
C ALA A 278 4.10 16.49 -5.01
N ALA A 279 3.98 15.49 -4.14
CA ALA A 279 4.57 15.52 -2.80
C ALA A 279 6.10 15.56 -2.85
N LEU A 280 6.73 14.62 -3.57
CA LEU A 280 8.19 14.59 -3.72
C LEU A 280 8.71 15.81 -4.48
N GLY A 281 7.99 16.26 -5.53
CA GLY A 281 8.34 17.47 -6.28
C GLY A 281 8.32 18.72 -5.41
N SER A 282 7.37 18.84 -4.48
CA SER A 282 7.34 19.94 -3.50
C SER A 282 8.52 19.91 -2.51
N MET A 283 9.09 18.73 -2.26
CA MET A 283 10.24 18.53 -1.37
C MET A 283 11.58 18.74 -2.09
N THR A 284 11.65 18.39 -3.37
CA THR A 284 12.84 18.53 -4.22
C THR A 284 12.47 19.08 -5.62
N PRO A 285 12.17 20.39 -5.72
CA PRO A 285 11.71 20.98 -6.98
C PRO A 285 12.69 20.80 -8.15
N SER A 286 14.00 20.77 -7.88
CA SER A 286 15.04 20.56 -8.88
C SER A 286 15.00 19.17 -9.54
N ARG A 287 14.31 18.19 -8.94
CA ARG A 287 14.25 16.80 -9.43
C ARG A 287 12.87 16.40 -9.96
N GLN A 288 11.97 17.36 -10.18
CA GLN A 288 10.60 17.09 -10.63
C GLN A 288 10.55 16.29 -11.94
N THR A 289 11.44 16.58 -12.89
CA THR A 289 11.55 15.86 -14.16
C THR A 289 11.96 14.40 -13.96
N ASP A 290 12.94 14.15 -13.09
CA ASP A 290 13.41 12.78 -12.80
C ASP A 290 12.31 11.94 -12.14
N LEU A 291 11.59 12.53 -11.17
CA LEU A 291 10.45 11.90 -10.51
C LEU A 291 9.38 11.47 -11.53
N ALA A 292 9.01 12.37 -12.45
CA ALA A 292 8.03 12.05 -13.48
C ALA A 292 8.50 10.93 -14.42
N GLN A 293 9.78 10.90 -14.79
CA GLN A 293 10.35 9.85 -15.67
C GLN A 293 10.33 8.46 -15.04
N VAL A 294 10.55 8.35 -13.72
CA VAL A 294 10.62 7.05 -13.03
C VAL A 294 9.28 6.59 -12.46
N ALA A 295 8.30 7.50 -12.32
CA ALA A 295 7.06 7.25 -11.59
C ALA A 295 6.25 6.05 -12.10
N PHE A 296 6.05 5.93 -13.40
CA PHE A 296 5.25 4.84 -13.98
C PHE A 296 5.92 3.48 -13.76
N ARG A 297 7.24 3.42 -13.92
CA ARG A 297 8.02 2.21 -13.64
C ARG A 297 7.98 1.85 -12.16
N ALA A 298 8.12 2.83 -11.27
CA ALA A 298 8.02 2.64 -9.82
C ALA A 298 6.62 2.13 -9.41
N PHE A 299 5.55 2.61 -10.05
CA PHE A 299 4.19 2.13 -9.86
C PHE A 299 4.03 0.65 -10.22
N ILE A 300 4.62 0.21 -11.35
CA ILE A 300 4.65 -1.21 -11.74
C ILE A 300 5.46 -2.01 -10.71
N SER A 301 6.64 -1.52 -10.33
CA SER A 301 7.46 -2.18 -9.30
C SER A 301 6.72 -2.36 -7.98
N GLY A 302 6.00 -1.33 -7.53
CA GLY A 302 5.24 -1.37 -6.29
C GLY A 302 4.09 -2.38 -6.36
N SER A 303 3.40 -2.43 -7.51
CA SER A 303 2.35 -3.44 -7.75
C SER A 303 2.89 -4.86 -7.66
N ILE A 304 4.03 -5.11 -8.32
CA ILE A 304 4.65 -6.44 -8.34
C ILE A 304 5.15 -6.81 -6.94
N ALA A 305 5.68 -5.87 -6.16
CA ALA A 305 6.04 -6.12 -4.77
C ALA A 305 4.84 -6.59 -3.93
N CYS A 306 3.66 -5.97 -4.07
CA CYS A 306 2.43 -6.45 -3.43
C CYS A 306 2.03 -7.86 -3.91
N PHE A 307 2.18 -8.16 -5.21
CA PHE A 307 1.85 -9.48 -5.74
C PHE A 307 2.84 -10.55 -5.26
N MET A 308 4.12 -10.21 -5.09
CA MET A 308 5.12 -11.11 -4.52
C MET A 308 4.78 -11.46 -3.06
N THR A 309 4.40 -10.49 -2.24
CA THR A 309 3.98 -10.76 -0.86
C THR A 309 2.68 -11.58 -0.82
N ALA A 310 1.78 -11.38 -1.79
CA ALA A 310 0.57 -12.21 -1.96
C ALA A 310 0.88 -13.67 -2.32
N CYS A 311 1.85 -13.92 -3.21
CA CYS A 311 2.32 -15.28 -3.52
C CYS A 311 2.87 -15.98 -2.27
N VAL A 312 3.66 -15.26 -1.46
CA VAL A 312 4.19 -15.79 -0.19
C VAL A 312 3.04 -16.12 0.77
N ALA A 313 2.09 -15.21 0.95
CA ALA A 313 0.93 -15.45 1.80
C ALA A 313 0.09 -16.65 1.31
N GLY A 314 -0.12 -16.78 0.01
CA GLY A 314 -0.79 -17.92 -0.61
C GLY A 314 -0.10 -19.26 -0.36
N LYS A 315 1.24 -19.28 -0.30
CA LYS A 315 2.00 -20.47 0.06
C LYS A 315 1.73 -20.91 1.52
N TYR A 316 1.76 -19.97 2.47
CA TYR A 316 1.62 -20.27 3.89
C TYR A 316 0.17 -20.38 4.39
N SER A 317 -0.81 -19.88 3.62
CA SER A 317 -2.24 -19.96 3.97
C SER A 317 -2.76 -21.39 4.17
N LYS A 318 -2.18 -22.40 3.50
CA LYS A 318 -2.53 -23.83 3.71
C LYS A 318 -2.06 -24.37 5.07
N SER A 319 -0.97 -23.86 5.65
CA SER A 319 -0.52 -24.29 6.99
C SER A 319 -1.40 -23.69 8.07
N LEU A 320 -1.81 -22.42 7.93
CA LEU A 320 -2.65 -21.71 8.89
C LEU A 320 -4.04 -22.35 9.08
N GLN A 321 -4.63 -22.93 8.02
CA GLN A 321 -5.89 -23.68 8.15
C GLN A 321 -5.72 -24.98 8.95
N LYS A 322 -4.57 -25.64 8.83
CA LYS A 322 -4.23 -26.84 9.63
C LYS A 322 -4.04 -26.45 11.09
N ASP A 323 -3.31 -25.37 11.36
CA ASP A 323 -3.00 -24.92 12.71
C ASP A 323 -4.25 -24.37 13.45
N HIS A 324 -5.17 -23.69 12.77
CA HIS A 324 -6.47 -23.32 13.35
C HIS A 324 -7.38 -24.51 13.65
N TYR A 325 -7.31 -25.58 12.85
CA TYR A 325 -8.03 -26.82 13.14
C TYR A 325 -7.50 -27.48 14.42
N TYR A 326 -6.18 -27.52 14.61
CA TYR A 326 -5.57 -28.06 15.85
C TYR A 326 -5.79 -27.14 17.06
N ALA A 327 -5.68 -25.82 16.91
CA ALA A 327 -5.93 -24.87 17.99
C ALA A 327 -7.37 -24.96 18.53
N ASN A 328 -8.37 -25.06 17.65
CA ASN A 328 -9.76 -25.22 18.06
C ASN A 328 -10.05 -26.60 18.67
N CYS A 329 -9.35 -27.66 18.25
CA CYS A 329 -9.43 -28.96 18.92
C CYS A 329 -8.85 -28.92 20.35
N HIS A 330 -7.79 -28.16 20.60
CA HIS A 330 -7.22 -28.05 21.94
C HIS A 330 -8.01 -27.10 22.86
N THR A 331 -8.63 -26.05 22.34
CA THR A 331 -9.50 -25.17 23.16
C THR A 331 -10.79 -25.89 23.59
N PHE A 332 -11.31 -26.85 22.81
CA PHE A 332 -12.45 -27.67 23.22
C PHE A 332 -12.11 -28.77 24.24
N ALA A 333 -10.84 -29.16 24.36
CA ALA A 333 -10.40 -30.17 25.33
C ALA A 333 -10.19 -29.60 26.74
N ILE A 334 -9.95 -28.28 26.87
CA ILE A 334 -9.67 -27.63 28.16
C ILE A 334 -10.95 -27.15 28.88
N LEU A 335 -12.11 -27.14 28.20
CA LEU A 335 -13.41 -26.77 28.78
C LEU A 335 -14.26 -27.98 29.23
N LYS A 336 -13.65 -29.17 29.37
CA LYS A 336 -14.34 -30.41 29.80
C LYS A 336 -13.64 -31.17 30.93
N ILE A 337 -12.83 -30.48 31.74
CA ILE A 337 -12.33 -30.96 33.04
C ILE A 337 -12.64 -29.87 34.06
#